data_AF-A0A7C2F551-F1
#
_entry.id   AF-A0A7C2F551-F1
#
_cell.length_a   1.000
_cell.length_b   1.000
_cell.length_c   1.000
_cell.angle_alpha   90.00
_cell.angle_beta   90.00
_cell.angle_gamma   90.00
#
_symmetry.space_group_name_H-M   'P 1'
#
loop_
_entity.id
_entity.type
_entity.pdbx_description
1 polymer ?
#
loop_
_entity_poly.entity_id
_entity_poly.type
_entity_poly.pdbx_seq_one_letter_code
_entity_poly.pdbx_strand_id
1 'polypeptide(L)' 'MRTPNLSPTDRRAYGIRETAAMLGVSPNHVLRAIKRGELRAVRLGQRWLIPKDAIDALLAGEGER' A
#
# COMPACT_ATOMS: atom_id res chain seq x y z
N MET A 1 -18.13 13.24 -4.21
CA MET A 1 -18.09 12.11 -3.24
C MET A 1 -16.94 12.34 -2.28
N ARG A 2 -17.20 12.80 -1.05
CA ARG A 2 -16.19 12.91 0.01
C ARG A 2 -16.01 11.52 0.61
N THR A 3 -14.83 10.93 0.49
CA THR A 3 -14.48 9.70 1.21
C THR A 3 -14.65 9.95 2.71
N PRO A 4 -15.34 9.08 3.46
CA PRO A 4 -15.44 9.21 4.91
C PRO A 4 -14.02 9.21 5.50
N ASN A 5 -13.75 10.19 6.36
CA ASN A 5 -12.55 10.28 7.19
C ASN A 5 -12.61 9.17 8.23
N LEU A 6 -12.24 7.96 7.82
CA LEU A 6 -11.95 6.87 8.74
C LEU A 6 -10.59 7.18 9.36
N SER A 7 -10.59 7.40 10.67
CA SER A 7 -9.39 7.54 11.49
C SER A 7 -8.32 6.52 11.04
N PRO A 8 -7.06 6.95 10.82
CA PRO A 8 -6.02 6.13 10.18
C PRO A 8 -5.63 4.85 10.94
N THR A 9 -6.11 4.68 12.17
CA THR A 9 -5.67 3.65 13.11
C THR A 9 -6.25 2.25 12.82
N ASP A 10 -7.39 2.12 12.14
CA ASP A 10 -8.09 0.83 11.96
C ASP A 10 -8.15 0.31 10.51
N ARG A 11 -7.56 1.01 9.54
CA ARG A 11 -7.61 0.52 8.14
C ARG A 11 -6.69 -0.67 7.96
N ARG A 12 -7.29 -1.82 7.63
CA ARG A 12 -6.57 -3.05 7.31
C ARG A 12 -5.90 -3.02 5.93
N ALA A 13 -6.29 -2.11 5.05
CA ALA A 13 -5.70 -1.93 3.73
C ALA A 13 -5.77 -0.48 3.26
N TYR A 14 -4.81 -0.11 2.41
CA TYR A 14 -4.60 1.25 1.90
C TYR A 14 -4.63 1.26 0.37
N GLY A 15 -5.00 2.39 -0.23
CA GLY A 15 -4.90 2.56 -1.68
C GLY A 15 -3.48 2.87 -2.15
N ILE A 16 -3.21 2.75 -3.45
CA ILE A 16 -1.90 3.04 -4.06
C ILE A 16 -1.34 4.41 -3.64
N ARG A 17 -2.18 5.46 -3.65
CA ARG A 17 -1.74 6.82 -3.29
C ARG A 17 -1.37 6.95 -1.82
N GLU A 18 -2.10 6.26 -0.95
CA GLU A 18 -1.84 6.28 0.49
C GLU A 18 -0.58 5.49 0.81
N THR A 19 -0.43 4.29 0.24
CA THR A 19 0.80 3.49 0.34
C THR A 19 2.01 4.25 -0.18
N ALA A 20 1.89 4.94 -1.31
CA ALA A 20 2.95 5.77 -1.87
C ALA A 20 3.38 6.89 -0.90
N ALA A 21 2.41 7.59 -0.31
CA ALA A 21 2.68 8.63 0.69
C ALA A 21 3.33 8.07 1.96
N MET A 22 2.90 6.91 2.44
CA MET A 22 3.48 6.26 3.63
C MET A 22 4.92 5.77 3.38
N LEU A 23 5.19 5.23 2.19
CA LEU A 23 6.52 4.74 1.82
C LEU A 23 7.45 5.85 1.30
N GLY A 24 6.95 7.07 1.08
CA GLY A 24 7.74 8.17 0.50
C GLY A 24 8.12 7.95 -0.98
N VAL A 25 7.39 7.11 -1.72
CA VAL A 25 7.69 6.75 -3.11
C VAL A 25 6.63 7.25 -4.08
N SER A 26 6.91 7.22 -5.38
CA SER A 26 5.89 7.57 -6.38
C SER A 26 4.79 6.50 -6.47
N PRO A 27 3.52 6.88 -6.76
CA PRO A 27 2.43 5.93 -7.00
C PRO A 27 2.75 4.91 -8.10
N ASN A 28 3.54 5.34 -9.09
CA ASN A 28 3.98 4.47 -10.17
C ASN A 28 4.99 3.42 -9.68
N HIS A 29 5.81 3.76 -8.68
CA HIS A 29 6.72 2.80 -8.05
C HIS A 29 5.96 1.71 -7.31
N VAL A 30 4.92 2.07 -6.54
CA VAL A 30 4.02 1.10 -5.88
C VAL A 30 3.38 0.17 -6.91
N LEU A 31 2.90 0.72 -8.03
CA LEU A 31 2.28 -0.05 -9.11
C LEU A 31 3.27 -1.03 -9.76
N ARG A 32 4.54 -0.64 -9.90
CA ARG A 32 5.61 -1.51 -10.38
C ARG A 32 5.97 -2.59 -9.36
N ALA A 33 6.05 -2.27 -8.07
CA ALA A 33 6.29 -3.26 -7.00
C ALA A 33 5.19 -4.32 -6.97
N ILE A 34 3.93 -3.93 -7.13
CA ILE A 34 2.80 -4.87 -7.27
C ILE A 34 2.97 -5.75 -8.51
N LYS A 35 3.30 -5.16 -9.67
CA LYS A 35 3.53 -5.91 -10.91
C LYS A 35 4.72 -6.87 -10.85
N ARG A 36 5.77 -6.51 -10.10
CA ARG A 36 6.96 -7.35 -9.88
C ARG A 36 6.73 -8.46 -8.85
N GLY A 37 5.63 -8.40 -8.09
CA GLY A 37 5.35 -9.35 -7.01
C GLY A 37 6.08 -9.03 -5.71
N GLU A 38 6.76 -7.89 -5.61
CA GLU A 38 7.45 -7.42 -4.40
C GLU A 38 6.47 -6.91 -3.34
N LEU A 39 5.35 -6.35 -3.78
CA LEU A 39 4.31 -5.83 -2.89
C LEU A 39 2.98 -6.53 -3.14
N ARG A 40 2.47 -7.22 -2.11
CA ARG A 40 1.17 -7.87 -2.18
C ARG A 40 0.06 -6.83 -2.23
N ALA A 41 -0.84 -6.96 -3.21
CA ALA A 41 -2.03 -6.13 -3.31
C ALA A 41 -3.24 -6.96 -3.74
N VAL A 42 -4.41 -6.56 -3.25
CA VAL A 42 -5.70 -7.16 -3.58
C VAL A 42 -6.45 -6.18 -4.48
N ARG A 43 -6.92 -6.65 -5.64
CA ARG A 43 -7.76 -5.85 -6.53
C ARG A 43 -9.22 -6.00 -6.09
N LEU A 44 -9.80 -4.92 -5.57
CA LEU A 44 -11.21 -4.84 -5.21
C LEU A 44 -11.94 -3.96 -6.24
N GLY A 45 -12.54 -4.61 -7.24
CA GLY A 45 -13.19 -3.94 -8.37
C GLY A 45 -12.21 -3.08 -9.18
N GLN A 46 -12.42 -1.76 -9.17
CA GLN A 46 -11.57 -0.78 -9.87
C GLN A 46 -10.41 -0.24 -9.01
N ARG A 47 -10.31 -0.64 -7.74
CA ARG A 47 -9.30 -0.15 -6.81
C ARG A 47 -8.32 -1.24 -6.40
N TRP A 48 -7.08 -0.84 -6.20
CA TRP A 48 -6.05 -1.67 -5.57
C TRP A 48 -6.01 -1.35 -4.08
N LEU A 49 -6.06 -2.39 -3.27
CA LEU A 49 -5.94 -2.36 -1.82
C LEU A 49 -4.66 -3.09 -1.42
N ILE A 50 -3.77 -2.38 -0.77
CA ILE A 50 -2.52 -2.89 -0.24
C ILE A 50 -2.75 -3.16 1.25
N PRO A 51 -2.74 -4.44 1.69
CA PRO A 51 -2.89 -4.78 3.09
C PRO A 51 -1.79 -4.14 3.94
N LYS A 52 -2.12 -3.75 5.18
CA LYS A 52 -1.13 -3.19 6.10
C LYS A 52 0.01 -4.18 6.36
N ASP A 53 -0.29 -5.47 6.51
CA ASP A 53 0.73 -6.50 6.75
C ASP A 53 1.72 -6.63 5.59
N ALA A 54 1.30 -6.37 4.35
CA ALA A 54 2.17 -6.40 3.19
C ALA A 54 3.16 -5.23 3.18
N ILE A 55 2.72 -4.07 3.65
CA ILE A 55 3.57 -2.89 3.81
C ILE A 55 4.57 -3.12 4.94
N ASP A 56 4.09 -3.65 6.07
CA ASP A 56 4.92 -3.96 7.24
C ASP A 56 5.99 -5.01 6.91
N ALA A 57 5.61 -6.08 6.19
CA ALA A 57 6.54 -7.10 5.73
C ALA A 57 7.60 -6.55 4.76
N LEU A 58 7.24 -5.60 3.89
CA LEU A 58 8.19 -4.93 3.01
C LEU A 58 9.19 -4.09 3.82
N LEU A 59 8.71 -3.30 4.78
CA LEU A 59 9.56 -2.45 5.62
C LEU A 59 10.43 -3.27 6.58
N ALA A 60 9.92 -4.37 7.12
CA ALA A 60 10.69 -5.29 7.95
C ALA A 60 11.82 -5.99 7.18
N GLY A 61 11.68 -6.14 5.86
CA GLY A 61 12.70 -6.74 4.98
C GLY A 61 13.77 -5.77 4.48
N GLU A 62 13.55 -4.45 4.55
CA GLU A 62 14.51 -3.42 4.09
C GLU A 62 15.43 -2.88 5.20
N GLY A 63 15.58 -3.62 6.30
CA GLY A 63 16.47 -3.28 7.43
C GLY A 63 17.81 -4.03 7.47
N GLU A 64 18.06 -4.97 6.56
CA GLU A 64 19.30 -5.76 6.54
C GLU A 64 19.98 -5.68 5.18
N ARG A 65 20.74 -4.58 4.99
CA ARG A 65 22.01 -4.51 4.22
C ARG A 65 22.62 -3.12 4.26
#